data_AF-A0AB74EQR8-F1
#
_entry.id   AF-A0AB74EQR8-F1
#
_cell.length_a   1.000
_cell.length_b   1.000
_cell.length_c   1.000
_cell.angle_alpha   90.00
_cell.angle_beta   90.00
_cell.angle_gamma   90.00
#
_symmetry.space_group_name_H-M   'P 1'
#
loop_
_entity.id
_entity.type
_entity.pdbx_description
1 polymer ?
#
loop_
_entity_poly.entity_id
_entity_poly.type
_entity_poly.pdbx_seq_one_letter_code
_entity_poly.pdbx_strand_id
1 'polypeptide(L)'
;MFPDKYKLSLEENIFLAKKVLVAQIHNLSRFENCQTTLLQTEQIINGKNVASASLEDIQTILNLKRAYQYVISHISNGEPVNISLLKRINNIVAKDDSLVPVDFRTGSVGVTLLDGSRHAPNPVKEIEVARVLQNIGLQSGSTTEAAVRFMLYCMRQQVFWDGNKRTATLFANGLMMAGGLRYPGNLRNADAAIQ
;
A
#
# COMPACT_ATOMS: atom_id res chain seq x y z
N MET A 1 -1.17 11.18 -19.26
CA MET A 1 -2.41 10.94 -18.49
C MET A 1 -2.65 9.44 -18.49
N PHE A 2 -2.76 8.81 -17.32
CA PHE A 2 -2.96 7.36 -17.20
C PHE A 2 -4.45 7.11 -16.93
N PRO A 3 -5.28 6.79 -17.94
CA PRO A 3 -6.73 6.63 -17.72
C PRO A 3 -7.05 5.37 -16.91
N ASP A 4 -8.21 5.36 -16.26
CA ASP A 4 -8.75 4.14 -15.64
C ASP A 4 -9.11 3.13 -16.75
N LYS A 5 -8.37 2.01 -16.79
CA LYS A 5 -8.56 0.97 -17.81
C LYS A 5 -9.88 0.21 -17.63
N TYR A 6 -10.33 0.06 -16.40
CA TYR A 6 -11.54 -0.67 -16.04
C TYR A 6 -12.42 0.20 -15.15
N LYS A 7 -13.74 0.03 -15.29
CA LYS A 7 -14.76 0.67 -14.45
C LYS A 7 -15.50 -0.44 -13.73
N LEU A 8 -14.98 -0.81 -12.57
CA LEU A 8 -15.52 -1.89 -11.74
C LEU A 8 -16.30 -1.31 -10.57
N SER A 9 -17.37 -1.99 -10.16
CA SER A 9 -18.05 -1.70 -8.92
C SER A 9 -17.13 -1.97 -7.72
N LEU A 10 -17.50 -1.44 -6.55
CA LEU A 10 -16.79 -1.73 -5.30
C LEU A 10 -16.73 -3.25 -5.03
N GLU A 11 -17.84 -3.95 -5.26
CA GLU A 11 -17.92 -5.40 -5.04
C GLU A 11 -16.98 -6.17 -5.98
N GLU A 12 -16.95 -5.80 -7.27
CA GLU A 12 -16.06 -6.40 -8.26
C GLU A 12 -14.58 -6.13 -7.92
N ASN A 13 -14.24 -4.91 -7.50
CA ASN A 13 -12.90 -4.56 -7.05
C ASN A 13 -12.45 -5.39 -5.84
N ILE A 14 -13.31 -5.53 -4.83
CA ILE A 14 -13.03 -6.32 -3.64
C ILE A 14 -12.91 -7.81 -3.98
N PHE A 15 -13.77 -8.32 -4.87
CA PHE A 15 -13.70 -9.70 -5.34
C PHE A 15 -12.36 -9.99 -6.05
N LEU A 16 -11.95 -9.12 -6.96
CA LEU A 16 -10.67 -9.27 -7.66
C LEU A 16 -9.48 -9.16 -6.70
N ALA A 17 -9.50 -8.21 -5.77
CA ALA A 17 -8.45 -8.05 -4.76
C ALA A 17 -8.26 -9.33 -3.92
N LYS A 18 -9.35 -9.97 -3.50
CA LYS A 18 -9.30 -11.27 -2.82
C LYS A 18 -8.69 -12.36 -3.71
N LYS A 19 -9.08 -12.39 -4.99
CA LYS A 19 -8.60 -13.41 -5.96
C LYS A 19 -7.09 -13.30 -6.23
N VAL A 20 -6.54 -12.09 -6.25
CA VAL A 20 -5.10 -11.86 -6.53
C VAL A 20 -4.24 -11.75 -5.27
N LEU A 21 -4.81 -11.95 -4.08
CA LEU A 21 -4.14 -11.74 -2.79
C LEU A 21 -2.80 -12.47 -2.68
N VAL A 22 -2.76 -13.75 -3.06
CA VAL A 22 -1.53 -14.56 -2.97
C VAL A 22 -0.43 -13.99 -3.86
N ALA A 23 -0.74 -13.70 -5.13
CA ALA A 23 0.20 -13.13 -6.08
C ALA A 23 0.69 -11.75 -5.64
N GLN A 24 -0.20 -10.91 -5.09
CA GLN A 24 0.17 -9.59 -4.59
C GLN A 24 1.09 -9.66 -3.38
N ILE A 25 0.80 -10.54 -2.41
CA ILE A 25 1.67 -10.74 -1.24
C ILE A 25 3.04 -11.27 -1.66
N HIS A 26 3.07 -12.23 -2.57
CA HIS A 26 4.32 -12.77 -3.11
C HIS A 26 5.16 -11.68 -3.79
N ASN A 27 4.56 -10.87 -4.66
CA ASN A 27 5.28 -9.76 -5.32
C ASN A 27 5.78 -8.71 -4.32
N LEU A 28 4.99 -8.40 -3.29
CA LEU A 28 5.37 -7.44 -2.26
C LEU A 28 6.50 -7.95 -1.36
N SER A 29 6.54 -9.24 -1.05
CA SER A 29 7.60 -9.82 -0.22
C SER A 29 8.96 -9.77 -0.91
N ARG A 30 9.00 -9.77 -2.25
CA ARG A 30 10.26 -9.60 -3.01
C ARG A 30 10.94 -8.25 -2.79
N PHE A 31 10.22 -7.22 -2.34
CA PHE A 31 10.85 -5.94 -1.95
C PHE A 31 11.73 -6.05 -0.70
N GLU A 32 11.53 -7.10 0.10
CA GLU A 32 12.30 -7.45 1.30
C GLU A 32 13.24 -8.64 1.04
N ASN A 33 13.48 -8.97 -0.25
CA ASN A 33 14.33 -10.08 -0.67
C ASN A 33 13.87 -11.46 -0.17
N CYS A 34 12.58 -11.64 0.14
CA CYS A 34 12.05 -12.95 0.50
C CYS A 34 12.26 -13.97 -0.62
N GLN A 35 12.77 -15.16 -0.30
CA GLN A 35 13.17 -16.19 -1.29
C GLN A 35 12.11 -17.25 -1.55
N THR A 36 10.96 -17.18 -0.86
CA THR A 36 9.85 -18.11 -1.07
C THR A 36 9.33 -18.08 -2.51
N THR A 37 8.97 -19.23 -3.07
CA THR A 37 8.20 -19.34 -4.31
C THR A 37 6.73 -18.94 -4.10
N LEU A 38 5.98 -18.70 -5.17
CA LEU A 38 4.54 -18.41 -5.09
C LEU A 38 3.76 -19.49 -4.34
N LEU A 39 4.07 -20.77 -4.59
CA LEU A 39 3.45 -21.91 -3.91
C LEU A 39 3.76 -21.90 -2.40
N GLN A 40 5.00 -21.61 -2.04
CA GLN A 40 5.40 -21.49 -0.62
C GLN A 40 4.69 -20.30 0.05
N THR A 41 4.60 -19.15 -0.64
CA THR A 41 3.83 -18.01 -0.15
C THR A 41 2.36 -18.38 0.09
N GLU A 42 1.73 -19.11 -0.82
CA GLU A 42 0.36 -19.61 -0.66
C GLU A 42 0.22 -20.56 0.54
N GLN A 43 1.16 -21.50 0.71
CA GLN A 43 1.20 -22.42 1.84
C GLN A 43 1.28 -21.65 3.17
N ILE A 44 2.17 -20.66 3.27
CA ILE A 44 2.32 -19.81 4.46
C ILE A 44 1.04 -19.01 4.73
N ILE A 45 0.44 -18.41 3.69
CA ILE A 45 -0.84 -17.70 3.81
C ILE A 45 -1.93 -18.62 4.36
N ASN A 46 -1.94 -19.89 3.98
CA ASN A 46 -2.92 -20.88 4.42
C ASN A 46 -2.54 -21.58 5.75
N GLY A 47 -1.51 -21.10 6.45
CA GLY A 47 -1.10 -21.65 7.75
C GLY A 47 -0.40 -23.00 7.67
N LYS A 48 0.08 -23.40 6.49
CA LYS A 48 0.86 -24.62 6.31
C LYS A 48 2.32 -24.34 6.63
N ASN A 49 3.00 -25.34 7.20
CA ASN A 49 4.43 -25.28 7.48
C ASN A 49 5.23 -25.40 6.17
N VAL A 50 6.22 -24.53 6.00
CA VAL A 50 7.18 -24.54 4.89
C VAL A 50 8.59 -24.58 5.48
N ALA A 51 9.12 -25.78 5.69
CA ALA A 51 10.40 -26.00 6.39
C ALA A 51 11.61 -25.30 5.74
N SER A 52 11.54 -25.01 4.44
CA SER A 52 12.62 -24.34 3.70
C SER A 52 12.55 -22.81 3.75
N ALA A 53 11.46 -22.23 4.26
CA ALA A 53 11.32 -20.78 4.36
C ALA A 53 11.95 -20.26 5.66
N SER A 54 12.65 -19.13 5.60
CA SER A 54 13.19 -18.49 6.81
C SER A 54 12.05 -17.97 7.68
N LEU A 55 12.30 -17.84 8.98
CA LEU A 55 11.33 -17.23 9.90
C LEU A 55 11.01 -15.79 9.52
N GLU A 56 12.01 -15.05 9.04
CA GLU A 56 11.87 -13.69 8.52
C GLU A 56 10.92 -13.64 7.33
N ASP A 57 11.13 -14.48 6.31
CA ASP A 57 10.26 -14.55 5.13
C ASP A 57 8.81 -14.88 5.52
N ILE A 58 8.64 -15.86 6.41
CA ILE A 58 7.33 -16.24 6.94
C ILE A 58 6.67 -15.03 7.61
N GLN A 59 7.39 -14.31 8.46
CA GLN A 59 6.86 -13.16 9.18
C GLN A 59 6.49 -12.01 8.23
N THR A 60 7.35 -11.69 7.25
CA THR A 60 7.07 -10.67 6.22
C THR A 60 5.80 -11.01 5.44
N ILE A 61 5.65 -12.27 5.02
CA ILE A 61 4.45 -12.74 4.30
C ILE A 61 3.20 -12.64 5.16
N LEU A 62 3.27 -13.02 6.44
CA LEU A 62 2.13 -12.93 7.36
C LEU A 62 1.75 -11.48 7.67
N ASN A 63 2.72 -10.58 7.80
CA ASN A 63 2.47 -9.15 7.99
C ASN A 63 1.82 -8.54 6.73
N LEU A 64 2.31 -8.87 5.54
CA LEU A 64 1.69 -8.48 4.28
C LEU A 64 0.25 -9.01 4.15
N LYS A 65 0.01 -10.27 4.54
CA LYS A 65 -1.34 -10.85 4.58
C LYS A 65 -2.27 -10.05 5.48
N ARG A 66 -1.84 -9.78 6.72
CA ARG A 66 -2.62 -8.99 7.70
C ARG A 66 -2.92 -7.60 7.17
N ALA A 67 -1.94 -6.93 6.57
CA ALA A 67 -2.11 -5.59 6.01
C ALA A 67 -3.07 -5.59 4.81
N TYR A 68 -2.94 -6.55 3.88
CA TYR A 68 -3.82 -6.66 2.72
C TYR A 68 -5.27 -6.94 3.13
N GLN A 69 -5.48 -7.84 4.09
CA GLN A 69 -6.79 -8.13 4.66
C GLN A 69 -7.39 -6.91 5.38
N TYR A 70 -6.56 -6.16 6.12
CA TYR A 70 -6.98 -4.90 6.75
C TYR A 70 -7.45 -3.90 5.69
N VAL A 71 -6.69 -3.68 4.62
CA VAL A 71 -7.08 -2.76 3.54
C VAL A 71 -8.41 -3.20 2.92
N ILE A 72 -8.57 -4.48 2.56
CA ILE A 72 -9.86 -4.98 2.03
C ILE A 72 -11.01 -4.65 2.99
N SER A 73 -10.88 -4.95 4.28
CA SER A 73 -11.94 -4.68 5.26
C SER A 73 -12.23 -3.19 5.37
N HIS A 74 -11.19 -2.36 5.47
CA HIS A 74 -11.28 -0.90 5.58
C HIS A 74 -12.08 -0.31 4.41
N ILE A 75 -11.75 -0.73 3.18
CA ILE A 75 -12.44 -0.25 1.98
C ILE A 75 -13.87 -0.81 1.86
N SER A 76 -14.08 -2.08 2.24
CA SER A 76 -15.41 -2.72 2.25
C SER A 76 -16.36 -2.04 3.23
N ASN A 77 -15.84 -1.54 4.35
CA ASN A 77 -16.60 -0.82 5.38
C ASN A 77 -16.93 0.63 5.01
N GLY A 78 -16.52 1.10 3.82
CA GLY A 78 -16.75 2.48 3.40
C GLY A 78 -15.82 3.50 4.08
N GLU A 79 -14.75 3.05 4.72
CA GLU A 79 -13.87 3.94 5.49
C GLU A 79 -13.00 4.85 4.59
N PRO A 80 -12.56 6.02 5.09
CA PRO A 80 -11.76 6.99 4.33
C PRO A 80 -10.41 6.46 3.85
N VAL A 81 -9.98 6.85 2.65
CA VAL A 81 -8.64 6.57 2.11
C VAL A 81 -7.76 7.80 2.34
N ASN A 82 -7.06 7.82 3.48
CA ASN A 82 -6.32 8.99 3.96
C ASN A 82 -5.01 8.61 4.68
N ILE A 83 -4.34 9.59 5.29
CA ILE A 83 -3.09 9.38 6.02
C ILE A 83 -3.24 8.36 7.18
N SER A 84 -4.39 8.28 7.83
CA SER A 84 -4.63 7.29 8.88
C SER A 84 -4.55 5.85 8.34
N LEU A 85 -5.15 5.59 7.17
CA LEU A 85 -5.00 4.30 6.48
C LEU A 85 -3.53 4.04 6.12
N LEU A 86 -2.83 5.04 5.57
CA LEU A 86 -1.41 4.92 5.21
C LEU A 86 -0.54 4.51 6.41
N LYS A 87 -0.68 5.21 7.55
CA LYS A 87 0.04 4.92 8.80
C LYS A 87 -0.35 3.55 9.37
N ARG A 88 -1.63 3.17 9.29
CA ARG A 88 -2.11 1.86 9.76
C ARG A 88 -1.56 0.71 8.93
N ILE A 89 -1.44 0.87 7.61
CA ILE A 89 -0.77 -0.10 6.75
C ILE A 89 0.70 -0.23 7.17
N ASN A 90 1.41 0.88 7.33
CA ASN A 90 2.81 0.88 7.75
C ASN A 90 3.01 0.13 9.09
N ASN A 91 2.14 0.40 10.06
CA ASN A 91 2.16 -0.27 11.36
C ASN A 91 2.18 -1.80 11.24
N ILE A 92 1.41 -2.33 10.29
CA ILE A 92 1.26 -3.78 10.13
C ILE A 92 2.44 -4.35 9.34
N VAL A 93 2.84 -3.70 8.24
CA VAL A 93 3.89 -4.27 7.36
C VAL A 93 5.29 -4.14 7.94
N ALA A 94 5.57 -3.09 8.70
CA ALA A 94 6.89 -2.80 9.26
C ALA A 94 7.02 -3.18 10.75
N LYS A 95 6.05 -3.92 11.30
CA LYS A 95 5.96 -4.23 12.73
C LYS A 95 7.24 -4.84 13.31
N ASP A 96 7.90 -5.69 12.53
CA ASP A 96 9.10 -6.44 12.96
C ASP A 96 10.39 -5.88 12.32
N ASP A 97 10.26 -4.90 11.41
CA ASP A 97 11.38 -4.33 10.65
C ASP A 97 11.78 -2.94 11.16
N SER A 98 10.84 -2.22 11.80
CA SER A 98 11.03 -0.85 12.27
C SER A 98 10.99 -0.74 13.78
N LEU A 99 11.91 0.05 14.35
CA LEU A 99 11.89 0.44 15.76
C LEU A 99 10.78 1.46 16.08
N VAL A 100 10.30 2.19 15.07
CA VAL A 100 9.26 3.21 15.21
C VAL A 100 8.25 3.08 14.06
N PRO A 101 7.49 1.97 14.02
CA PRO A 101 6.44 1.80 13.03
C PRO A 101 5.37 2.90 13.22
N VAL A 102 4.56 3.15 12.20
CA VAL A 102 3.47 4.16 12.20
C VAL A 102 3.95 5.59 11.95
N ASP A 103 5.05 6.01 12.57
CA ASP A 103 5.47 7.40 12.53
C ASP A 103 6.27 7.74 11.27
N PHE A 104 6.04 8.94 10.76
CA PHE A 104 6.88 9.47 9.70
C PHE A 104 8.26 9.75 10.26
N ARG A 105 9.28 9.44 9.47
CA ARG A 105 10.65 9.57 9.94
C ARG A 105 10.98 11.03 10.22
N THR A 106 11.81 11.24 11.23
CA THR A 106 12.37 12.56 11.58
C THR A 106 13.86 12.64 11.27
N GLY A 107 14.49 11.52 10.90
CA GLY A 107 15.90 11.42 10.54
C GLY A 107 16.14 10.90 9.13
N SER A 108 17.42 10.75 8.79
CA SER A 108 17.86 10.34 7.46
C SER A 108 17.62 8.85 7.20
N VAL A 109 16.78 8.56 6.21
CA VAL A 109 16.61 7.22 5.62
C VAL A 109 16.87 7.37 4.13
N GLY A 110 17.49 6.37 3.53
CA GLY A 110 17.78 6.38 2.10
C GLY A 110 18.03 4.99 1.57
N VAL A 111 17.95 4.87 0.25
CA VAL A 111 18.17 3.62 -0.47
C VAL A 111 19.40 3.76 -1.36
N THR A 112 20.12 2.66 -1.53
CA THR A 112 21.17 2.54 -2.56
C THR A 112 20.50 2.27 -3.90
N LEU A 113 20.85 3.06 -4.91
CA LEU A 113 20.36 2.91 -6.28
C LEU A 113 21.18 1.86 -7.04
N LEU A 114 20.71 1.46 -8.22
CA LEU A 114 21.37 0.43 -9.04
C LEU A 114 22.79 0.83 -9.49
N ASP A 115 23.06 2.12 -9.63
CA ASP A 115 24.39 2.66 -9.97
C ASP A 115 25.31 2.79 -8.74
N GLY A 116 24.87 2.32 -7.57
CA GLY A 116 25.60 2.41 -6.30
C GLY A 116 25.48 3.76 -5.60
N SER A 117 24.84 4.77 -6.22
CA SER A 117 24.61 6.06 -5.58
C SER A 117 23.56 5.96 -4.47
N ARG A 118 23.54 6.93 -3.54
CA ARG A 118 22.60 6.95 -2.42
C ARG A 118 21.52 8.00 -2.64
N HIS A 119 20.26 7.57 -2.61
CA HIS A 119 19.10 8.46 -2.57
C HIS A 119 18.60 8.58 -1.13
N ALA A 120 18.87 9.71 -0.49
CA ALA A 120 18.48 9.99 0.91
C ALA A 120 17.71 11.32 0.99
N PRO A 121 16.38 11.29 0.81
CA PRO A 121 15.55 12.50 0.85
C PRO A 121 15.49 13.09 2.27
N ASN A 122 15.29 14.41 2.37
CA ASN A 122 15.01 15.04 3.65
C ASN A 122 13.70 14.52 4.25
N PRO A 123 13.59 14.44 5.59
CA PRO A 123 12.33 14.09 6.25
C PRO A 123 11.20 15.04 5.83
N VAL A 124 9.98 14.49 5.69
CA VAL A 124 8.78 15.26 5.36
C VAL A 124 7.79 15.20 6.51
N LYS A 125 7.11 16.32 6.78
CA LYS A 125 6.13 16.38 7.86
C LYS A 125 4.81 15.74 7.44
N GLU A 126 4.04 15.26 8.43
CA GLU A 126 2.75 14.61 8.15
C GLU A 126 1.79 15.50 7.35
N ILE A 127 1.72 16.79 7.70
CA ILE A 127 0.91 17.77 7.00
C ILE A 127 1.30 17.98 5.53
N GLU A 128 2.58 17.79 5.18
CA GLU A 128 3.07 17.94 3.82
C GLU A 128 2.65 16.73 2.97
N VAL A 129 2.78 15.52 3.51
CA VAL A 129 2.32 14.29 2.85
C VAL A 129 0.80 14.33 2.66
N ALA A 130 0.04 14.80 3.64
CA ALA A 130 -1.40 14.98 3.54
C ALA A 130 -1.79 15.96 2.41
N ARG A 131 -1.08 17.10 2.32
CA ARG A 131 -1.28 18.08 1.26
C ARG A 131 -0.93 17.51 -0.11
N VAL A 132 0.16 16.73 -0.22
CA VAL A 132 0.54 16.07 -1.47
C VAL A 132 -0.53 15.06 -1.90
N LEU A 133 -1.05 14.25 -0.98
CA LEU A 133 -2.15 13.31 -1.28
C LEU A 133 -3.38 14.04 -1.84
N GLN A 134 -3.79 15.13 -1.18
CA GLN A 134 -4.92 15.94 -1.63
C GLN A 134 -4.67 16.56 -3.01
N ASN A 135 -3.51 17.19 -3.22
CA ASN A 135 -3.16 17.82 -4.48
C ASN A 135 -3.09 16.80 -5.63
N ILE A 136 -2.52 15.63 -5.40
CA ILE A 136 -2.49 14.54 -6.39
C ILE A 136 -3.92 14.12 -6.72
N GLY A 137 -4.80 13.98 -5.72
CA GLY A 137 -6.21 13.66 -5.94
C GLY A 137 -6.93 14.68 -6.83
N LEU A 138 -6.71 15.97 -6.57
CA LEU A 138 -7.34 17.07 -7.33
C LEU A 138 -6.80 17.24 -8.75
N GLN A 139 -5.53 16.93 -8.96
CA GLN A 139 -4.83 17.17 -10.24
C GLN A 139 -4.81 15.96 -11.17
N SER A 140 -5.17 14.77 -10.69
CA SER A 140 -5.12 13.55 -11.48
C SER A 140 -6.42 13.36 -12.25
N GLY A 141 -6.34 13.00 -13.53
CA GLY A 141 -7.51 12.77 -14.38
C GLY A 141 -8.18 11.41 -14.18
N SER A 142 -7.67 10.56 -13.28
CA SER A 142 -8.18 9.21 -13.00
C SER A 142 -7.73 8.71 -11.62
N THR A 143 -8.38 7.66 -11.13
CA THR A 143 -7.98 6.99 -9.87
C THR A 143 -6.63 6.31 -10.02
N THR A 144 -6.39 5.67 -11.17
CA THR A 144 -5.14 4.98 -11.50
C THR A 144 -3.96 5.95 -11.46
N GLU A 145 -4.11 7.13 -12.05
CA GLU A 145 -3.08 8.16 -12.06
C GLU A 145 -2.79 8.68 -10.64
N ALA A 146 -3.84 8.95 -9.85
CA ALA A 146 -3.68 9.38 -8.47
C ALA A 146 -2.94 8.33 -7.62
N ALA A 147 -3.31 7.05 -7.77
CA ALA A 147 -2.71 5.93 -7.05
C ALA A 147 -1.22 5.78 -7.39
N VAL A 148 -0.88 5.79 -8.68
CA VAL A 148 0.51 5.65 -9.14
C VAL A 148 1.35 6.85 -8.70
N ARG A 149 0.85 8.09 -8.86
CA ARG A 149 1.58 9.31 -8.46
C ARG A 149 1.87 9.31 -6.97
N PHE A 150 0.89 8.97 -6.13
CA PHE A 150 1.10 8.96 -4.67
C PHE A 150 1.98 7.79 -4.23
N MET A 151 1.84 6.62 -4.85
CA MET A 151 2.72 5.48 -4.62
C MET A 151 4.19 5.84 -4.87
N LEU A 152 4.47 6.44 -6.03
CA LEU A 152 5.82 6.88 -6.41
C LEU A 152 6.34 7.99 -5.48
N TYR A 153 5.49 8.91 -5.06
CA TYR A 153 5.85 9.92 -4.06
C TYR A 153 6.31 9.29 -2.74
N CYS A 154 5.52 8.38 -2.15
CA CYS A 154 5.87 7.73 -0.89
C CYS A 154 7.17 6.92 -1.01
N MET A 155 7.33 6.17 -2.10
CA MET A 155 8.56 5.40 -2.37
C MET A 155 9.78 6.31 -2.56
N ARG A 156 9.62 7.43 -3.28
CA ARG A 156 10.73 8.36 -3.50
C ARG A 156 11.09 9.13 -2.24
N GLN A 157 10.13 9.52 -1.41
CA GLN A 157 10.40 10.31 -0.20
C GLN A 157 10.76 9.47 1.02
N GLN A 158 10.60 8.15 0.96
CA GLN A 158 10.86 7.24 2.07
C GLN A 158 10.20 7.76 3.36
N VAL A 159 8.89 8.04 3.33
CA VAL A 159 8.21 8.82 4.39
C VAL A 159 8.23 8.14 5.78
N PHE A 160 8.38 6.82 5.83
CA PHE A 160 8.53 6.03 7.06
C PHE A 160 9.97 5.57 7.27
N TRP A 161 10.27 5.11 8.48
CA TRP A 161 11.55 4.49 8.83
C TRP A 161 11.80 3.19 8.06
N ASP A 162 10.77 2.38 7.83
CA ASP A 162 10.81 1.19 7.00
C ASP A 162 9.44 0.90 6.36
N GLY A 163 9.37 -0.07 5.45
CA GLY A 163 8.15 -0.56 4.82
C GLY A 163 7.58 0.37 3.75
N ASN A 164 8.34 1.37 3.28
CA ASN A 164 7.85 2.40 2.35
C ASN A 164 7.25 1.83 1.07
N LYS A 165 7.93 0.87 0.43
CA LYS A 165 7.48 0.24 -0.82
C LYS A 165 6.19 -0.55 -0.61
N ARG A 166 6.20 -1.43 0.41
CA ARG A 166 5.04 -2.26 0.80
C ARG A 166 3.83 -1.41 1.18
N THR A 167 4.04 -0.38 1.98
CA THR A 167 3.00 0.55 2.43
C THR A 167 2.39 1.31 1.25
N ALA A 168 3.24 1.89 0.39
CA ALA A 168 2.79 2.68 -0.76
C ALA A 168 1.97 1.86 -1.74
N THR A 169 2.39 0.62 -2.04
CA THR A 169 1.64 -0.26 -2.95
C THR A 169 0.31 -0.70 -2.36
N LEU A 170 0.25 -1.07 -1.08
CA LEU A 170 -1.01 -1.43 -0.43
C LEU A 170 -1.98 -0.26 -0.35
N PHE A 171 -1.47 0.96 -0.09
CA PHE A 171 -2.28 2.16 -0.09
C PHE A 171 -2.82 2.48 -1.49
N ALA A 172 -2.00 2.36 -2.54
CA ALA A 172 -2.42 2.52 -3.92
C ALA A 172 -3.51 1.51 -4.31
N ASN A 173 -3.36 0.25 -3.90
CA ASN A 173 -4.41 -0.76 -4.07
C ASN A 173 -5.70 -0.36 -3.35
N GLY A 174 -5.60 0.16 -2.13
CA GLY A 174 -6.74 0.71 -1.37
C GLY A 174 -7.46 1.83 -2.12
N LEU A 175 -6.70 2.78 -2.67
CA LEU A 175 -7.23 3.89 -3.45
C LEU A 175 -7.96 3.42 -4.72
N MET A 176 -7.37 2.46 -5.45
CA MET A 176 -7.99 1.87 -6.63
C MET A 176 -9.25 1.06 -6.29
N MET A 177 -9.22 0.24 -5.23
CA MET A 177 -10.39 -0.51 -4.78
C MET A 177 -11.56 0.40 -4.36
N ALA A 178 -11.25 1.55 -3.75
CA ALA A 178 -12.25 2.53 -3.33
C ALA A 178 -12.90 3.30 -4.48
N GLY A 179 -12.29 3.30 -5.68
CA GLY A 179 -12.64 4.18 -6.79
C GLY A 179 -12.17 5.62 -6.58
N GLY A 180 -11.09 5.83 -5.83
CA GLY A 180 -10.53 7.16 -5.54
C GLY A 180 -10.48 7.50 -4.05
N LEU A 181 -10.23 8.78 -3.76
CA LEU A 181 -10.17 9.28 -2.39
C LEU A 181 -11.56 9.27 -1.75
N ARG A 182 -11.63 8.77 -0.51
CA ARG A 182 -12.82 8.85 0.33
C ARG A 182 -12.53 9.75 1.52
N TYR A 183 -13.31 10.81 1.67
CA TYR A 183 -13.25 11.71 2.82
C TYR A 183 -14.42 11.43 3.77
N PRO A 184 -14.28 11.69 5.08
CA PRO A 184 -15.40 11.62 6.02
C PRO A 184 -16.56 12.49 5.50
N GLY A 185 -17.73 11.88 5.30
CA GLY A 185 -18.93 12.56 4.78
C GLY A 185 -19.21 12.34 3.28
N ASN A 186 -18.31 11.73 2.51
CA ASN A 186 -18.49 11.49 1.08
C ASN A 186 -19.17 10.14 0.76
N LEU A 187 -20.16 9.73 1.59
CA LEU A 187 -20.95 8.50 1.39
C LEU A 187 -22.17 8.71 0.49
N ARG A 188 -22.18 9.75 -0.36
CA ARG A 188 -23.28 9.97 -1.31
C ARG A 188 -22.79 9.81 -2.75
N ASN A 189 -23.10 8.62 -3.26
CA ASN A 189 -23.50 8.33 -4.64
C ASN A 189 -22.50 8.67 -5.75
N ALA A 190 -21.70 7.67 -6.13
CA ALA A 190 -21.06 7.63 -7.44
C ALA A 190 -22.07 7.36 -8.60
N ASP A 191 -23.35 7.16 -8.31
CA ASP A 191 -24.41 6.92 -9.31
C ASP A 191 -25.25 8.17 -9.65
N ALA A 192 -24.88 9.37 -9.18
CA ALA A 192 -25.72 10.57 -9.34
C ALA A 192 -25.13 11.69 -10.23
N ALA A 193 -24.09 11.43 -11.00
CA ALA A 193 -23.55 12.43 -11.94
C ALA A 193 -23.12 11.80 -13.26
N ILE A 194 -24.11 11.48 -14.10
CA ILE A 194 -24.23 11.81 -15.55
C ILE A 194 -25.61 11.26 -15.98
N GLN A 195 -26.64 12.06 -15.74
CA GLN A 195 -27.81 12.23 -16.61
C GLN A 195 -27.97 13.73 -16.84
#